data_AF-A0A7V3LJ50-F1
#
_entry.id   AF-A0A7V3LJ50-F1
#
_cell.length_a   1.000
_cell.length_b   1.000
_cell.length_c   1.000
_cell.angle_alpha   90.00
_cell.angle_beta   90.00
_cell.angle_gamma   90.00
#
_symmetry.space_group_name_H-M   'P 1'
#
loop_
_entity.id
_entity.type
_entity.pdbx_description
1 polymer ?
#
loop_
_entity_poly.entity_id
_entity_poly.type
_entity_poly.pdbx_seq_one_letter_code
_entity_poly.pdbx_strand_id
1 'polypeptide(L)' 'ELVRCPVAEVHLSEVSKRESWRRHSVITPVATFVVSGKGAEGYLEAVRRLISLAEMRPRGD' A
#
# COMPACT_ATOMS: atom_id res chain seq x y z
N GLU A 1 -2.56 18.12 6.20
CA GLU A 1 -2.06 17.35 7.36
C GLU A 1 -1.59 15.99 6.85
N LEU A 2 -0.46 15.46 7.36
CA LEU A 2 0.09 14.16 6.94
C LEU A 2 -0.23 13.09 8.01
N VAL A 3 -0.73 11.94 7.57
CA VAL A 3 -1.03 10.82 8.48
C VAL A 3 0.28 10.21 8.98
N ARG A 4 0.41 9.99 10.29
CA ARG A 4 1.63 9.45 10.93
C ARG A 4 1.60 7.93 11.09
N CYS A 5 0.89 7.20 10.23
CA CYS A 5 0.79 5.74 10.25
C CYS A 5 1.33 5.11 8.96
N PRO A 6 1.65 3.81 8.94
CA PRO A 6 1.96 3.11 7.70
C PRO A 6 0.78 3.20 6.72
N VAL A 7 1.06 3.45 5.45
CA VAL A 7 0.06 3.59 4.38
C VAL A 7 0.32 2.54 3.32
N ALA A 8 -0.74 1.84 2.89
CA ALA A 8 -0.67 0.90 1.78
C ALA A 8 -1.40 1.47 0.55
N GLU A 9 -0.74 1.45 -0.61
CA GLU A 9 -1.40 1.70 -1.89
C GLU A 9 -1.80 0.35 -2.52
N VAL A 10 -3.07 0.21 -2.89
CA VAL A 10 -3.62 -1.06 -3.43
C VAL A 10 -4.27 -0.83 -4.78
N HIS A 11 -3.86 -1.62 -5.76
CA HIS A 11 -4.44 -1.65 -7.11
C HIS A 11 -4.98 -3.05 -7.41
N LEU A 12 -6.26 -3.15 -7.80
CA LEU A 12 -6.86 -4.42 -8.20
C LEU A 12 -6.11 -5.09 -9.36
N SER A 13 -5.69 -4.29 -10.34
CA SER A 13 -5.00 -4.73 -11.56
C SER A 13 -3.48 -4.50 -11.48
N GLU A 14 -2.71 -5.23 -12.29
CA GLU A 14 -1.27 -5.03 -12.44
C GLU A 14 -0.95 -3.73 -13.21
N VAL A 15 -0.89 -2.60 -12.51
CA VAL A 15 -0.66 -1.27 -13.13
C VAL A 15 0.64 -1.18 -13.92
N SER A 16 1.66 -1.96 -13.55
CA SER A 16 2.94 -2.04 -14.28
C SER A 16 2.82 -2.62 -15.69
N LYS A 17 1.79 -3.46 -15.95
CA LYS A 17 1.53 -4.10 -17.25
C LYS A 17 0.54 -3.32 -18.11
N ARG A 18 0.08 -2.17 -17.63
CA ARG A 18 -0.91 -1.31 -18.29
C ARG A 18 -0.27 -0.15 -19.04
N GLU A 19 -1.09 0.74 -19.57
CA GLU A 19 -0.69 1.97 -20.26
C GLU A 19 0.34 2.77 -19.45
N SER A 20 1.32 3.39 -20.10
CA SER A 20 2.45 4.08 -19.44
C SER A 20 1.99 5.13 -18.41
N TRP A 21 0.91 5.84 -18.69
CA TRP A 21 0.37 6.87 -17.81
C TRP A 21 -0.20 6.31 -16.50
N ARG A 22 -0.55 5.02 -16.42
CA ARG A 22 -1.01 4.36 -15.19
C ARG A 22 0.12 3.83 -14.31
N ARG A 23 1.35 3.80 -14.85
CA ARG A 23 2.54 3.32 -14.14
C ARG A 23 3.14 4.39 -13.23
N HIS A 24 2.75 5.66 -13.42
CA HIS A 24 3.19 6.77 -12.60
C HIS A 24 2.15 7.08 -11.53
N SER A 25 2.51 6.87 -10.27
CA SER A 25 1.66 7.17 -9.11
C SER A 25 2.26 8.34 -8.32
N VAL A 26 1.43 9.34 -8.04
CA VAL A 26 1.75 10.43 -7.12
C VAL A 26 1.56 10.03 -5.65
N ILE A 27 1.00 8.84 -5.40
CA ILE A 27 0.73 8.30 -4.06
C ILE A 27 1.88 7.40 -3.60
N THR A 28 2.48 6.63 -4.51
CA THR A 28 3.58 5.70 -4.19
C THR A 28 4.72 6.33 -3.39
N PRO A 29 5.16 7.59 -3.66
CA PRO A 29 6.22 8.22 -2.88
C PRO A 29 5.93 8.40 -1.38
N VAL A 30 4.65 8.41 -0.98
CA VAL A 30 4.23 8.53 0.43
C VAL A 30 3.65 7.23 0.99
N ALA A 31 3.48 6.20 0.17
CA ALA A 31 3.03 4.89 0.62
C ALA A 31 4.21 4.12 1.26
N THR A 32 3.94 3.39 2.34
CA THR A 32 4.92 2.48 2.95
C THR A 32 5.19 1.28 2.06
N PHE A 33 4.17 0.80 1.34
CA PHE A 33 4.31 -0.22 0.32
C PHE A 33 3.13 -0.20 -0.66
N VAL A 34 3.30 -0.87 -1.80
CA VAL A 34 2.30 -1.03 -2.84
C VAL A 34 1.95 -2.51 -3.02
N VAL A 35 0.67 -2.80 -3.26
CA VAL A 35 0.17 -4.12 -3.71
C VAL A 35 -0.60 -3.91 -5.00
N SER A 36 -0.23 -4.61 -6.08
CA SER A 36 -0.95 -4.56 -7.35
C SER A 36 -1.31 -5.95 -7.86
N GLY A 37 -2.35 -6.03 -8.68
CA GLY A 37 -2.62 -7.21 -9.52
C GLY A 37 -3.19 -8.44 -8.84
N LYS A 38 -3.57 -8.30 -7.58
CA LYS A 38 -4.10 -9.41 -6.78
C LYS A 38 -5.61 -9.33 -6.62
N GLY A 39 -6.32 -8.57 -7.45
CA GLY A 39 -7.77 -8.40 -7.31
C GLY A 39 -8.14 -7.96 -5.89
N ALA A 40 -9.21 -8.54 -5.34
CA ALA A 40 -9.67 -8.24 -3.99
C ALA A 40 -8.70 -8.78 -2.91
N GLU A 41 -8.00 -9.87 -3.19
CA GLU A 41 -7.03 -10.51 -2.30
C GLU A 41 -5.87 -9.57 -1.94
N GLY A 42 -5.56 -8.61 -2.83
CA GLY A 42 -4.58 -7.56 -2.57
C GLY A 42 -4.90 -6.70 -1.34
N TYR A 43 -6.18 -6.47 -1.04
CA TYR A 43 -6.58 -5.76 0.17
C TYR A 43 -6.31 -6.57 1.42
N LEU A 44 -6.59 -7.89 1.39
CA LEU A 44 -6.34 -8.77 2.53
C LEU A 44 -4.84 -8.87 2.84
N GLU A 45 -3.99 -8.94 1.82
CA GLU A 45 -2.55 -8.89 1.98
C GLU A 45 -2.08 -7.55 2.57
N ALA A 46 -2.59 -6.43 2.05
CA ALA A 46 -2.25 -5.11 2.55
C ALA A 46 -2.62 -4.96 4.03
N VAL A 47 -3.83 -5.38 4.44
CA VAL A 47 -4.27 -5.34 5.84
C VAL A 47 -3.36 -6.17 6.74
N ARG A 48 -3.03 -7.41 6.36
CA ARG A 48 -2.13 -8.26 7.16
C ARG A 48 -0.75 -7.62 7.34
N ARG A 49 -0.21 -7.02 6.28
CA ARG A 49 1.08 -6.30 6.35
C ARG A 49 0.99 -5.04 7.21
N LEU A 50 -0.10 -4.27 7.10
CA LEU A 50 -0.32 -3.09 7.93
C LEU A 50 -0.44 -3.44 9.41
N ILE A 51 -1.15 -4.53 9.77
CA ILE A 51 -1.24 -5.01 11.15
C ILE A 51 0.16 -5.32 11.69
N SER A 52 0.95 -6.10 10.93
CA SER A 52 2.32 -6.44 11.32
C SER A 52 3.20 -5.19 11.52
N LEU A 53 3.08 -4.18 10.65
CA LEU A 53 3.80 -2.91 10.80
C LEU A 53 3.31 -2.07 11.99
N ALA A 54 2.01 -2.11 12.28
CA ALA A 54 1.43 -1.42 13.43
C ALA A 54 1.86 -2.05 14.76
N GLU A 55 2.00 -3.37 14.81
CA GLU A 55 2.48 -4.12 15.98
C GLU A 55 3.99 -3.97 16.22
N MET A 56 4.79 -3.85 15.14
CA MET A 56 6.24 -3.64 15.23
C MET A 56 6.62 -2.22 15.69
N ARG A 57 5.71 -1.25 15.55
CA ARG A 57 5.92 0.04 16.21
C ARG A 57 5.72 -0.21 17.70
N PRO A 58 6.68 0.15 18.58
CA PRO A 58 6.40 0.15 20.00
C PRO A 58 5.12 0.95 20.21
N ARG A 59 4.16 0.38 20.93
CA ARG A 59 3.06 1.17 21.48
C ARG A 59 3.73 2.17 22.43
N GLY A 60 4.09 3.33 21.91
CA GLY A 60 4.73 4.38 22.69
C GLY A 60 3.73 4.94 23.67
N ASP A 61 4.18 5.04 24.94
CA ASP A 61 4.10 6.24 25.80
C ASP A 61 2.86 7.15 25.61
#